data_AF-A0A2R7T1C0-F1
#
_entry.id   AF-A0A2R7T1C0-F1
#
_cell.length_a   1.000
_cell.length_b   1.000
_cell.length_c   1.000
_cell.angle_alpha   90.00
_cell.angle_beta   90.00
_cell.angle_gamma   90.00
#
_symmetry.space_group_name_H-M   'P 1'
#
loop_
_entity.id
_entity.type
_entity.pdbx_description
1 polymer ?
#
loop_
_entity_poly.entity_id
_entity_poly.type
_entity_poly.pdbx_seq_one_letter_code
_entity_poly.pdbx_strand_id
1 'polypeptide(L)'
;MSSWIYRKPVGSDAHLVAWLEVRLYATGAVEVLPWIENGYLMVAGPTNKSAVYSFKLGGSERFSGSIDLPHHCRTPLINGAALSYWLGEDPAVTPRHDLAYLQATEQVPTYSGRVAPTAGVAQGLATTFAPLSPANIIYQGDSMPATGYQEPIGLLPQHDVLYLTCDSPNTYGAVVRNGFAAGRYPLHYRDEKTQRPIRFSQYANLVLHSDSRVSDLGGSTRGQYTPKPAGTLSPKWDCAHSPSVGYMAYLLTGRWYFMEQVQFAATLDYLTKADEPNMRRGALGLVQPCFGGWQTRACAWQWRTLTQALSVTPDNDTVLRQEFIASVQANIENFHATYVAQPNNPFGWVQPGEGYTNDMQFGASWQQDFVTAAFGYSLAMGLPVSADVAAKHDAFFRWKARSAVMRLGPANGFWYVNAAQYTAS
;
A
#
# COMPACT_ATOMS: atom_id res chain seq x y z
N MET A 1 -18.35 -4.96 18.81
CA MET A 1 -18.20 -6.01 17.80
C MET A 1 -16.90 -6.73 18.10
N SER A 2 -16.90 -8.05 18.04
CA SER A 2 -15.70 -8.88 18.20
C SER A 2 -15.40 -9.58 16.88
N SER A 3 -14.12 -9.76 16.56
CA SER A 3 -13.66 -10.39 15.32
C SER A 3 -12.70 -11.55 15.62
N TRP A 4 -12.88 -12.68 14.92
CA TRP A 4 -12.04 -13.86 15.00
C TRP A 4 -11.58 -14.29 13.62
N ILE A 5 -10.32 -14.71 13.55
CA ILE A 5 -9.69 -15.18 12.32
C ILE A 5 -9.49 -16.68 12.40
N TYR A 6 -9.98 -17.38 11.38
CA TYR A 6 -9.77 -18.80 11.18
C TYR A 6 -8.94 -19.02 9.92
N ARG A 7 -8.04 -19.99 9.96
CA ARG A 7 -7.21 -20.39 8.82
C ARG A 7 -7.13 -21.90 8.72
N LYS A 8 -7.08 -22.41 7.49
CA LYS A 8 -6.86 -23.84 7.25
C LYS A 8 -6.15 -24.05 5.90
N PRO A 9 -5.03 -24.79 5.86
CA PRO A 9 -4.49 -25.29 4.60
C PRO A 9 -5.54 -26.10 3.82
N VAL A 10 -5.56 -25.95 2.50
CA VAL A 10 -6.54 -26.64 1.63
C VAL A 10 -5.96 -27.95 1.15
N GLY A 11 -6.47 -29.06 1.71
CA GLY A 11 -6.01 -30.41 1.34
C GLY A 11 -4.51 -30.59 1.61
N SER A 12 -3.80 -31.19 0.65
CA SER A 12 -2.35 -31.37 0.68
C SER A 12 -1.59 -30.30 -0.12
N ASP A 13 -2.25 -29.22 -0.56
CA ASP A 13 -1.58 -28.15 -1.30
C ASP A 13 -0.62 -27.38 -0.37
N ALA A 14 0.61 -27.18 -0.83
CA ALA A 14 1.65 -26.56 -0.01
C ALA A 14 1.49 -25.04 0.15
N HIS A 15 0.69 -24.38 -0.70
CA HIS A 15 0.57 -22.92 -0.76
C HIS A 15 -0.85 -22.41 -0.47
N LEU A 16 -1.87 -23.19 -0.82
CA LEU A 16 -3.26 -22.76 -0.76
C LEU A 16 -3.81 -22.82 0.68
N VAL A 17 -4.30 -21.69 1.17
CA VAL A 17 -4.91 -21.56 2.49
C VAL A 17 -6.29 -20.90 2.35
N ALA A 18 -7.27 -21.46 3.05
CA ALA A 18 -8.58 -20.85 3.23
C ALA A 18 -8.62 -20.09 4.55
N TRP A 19 -9.24 -18.92 4.53
CA TRP A 19 -9.34 -18.01 5.66
C TRP A 19 -10.78 -17.53 5.85
N LEU A 20 -11.13 -17.25 7.10
CA LEU A 20 -12.41 -16.67 7.49
C LEU A 20 -12.19 -15.60 8.55
N GLU A 21 -12.73 -14.41 8.33
CA GLU A 21 -12.96 -13.43 9.39
C GLU A 21 -14.43 -13.54 9.79
N VAL A 22 -14.70 -13.87 11.06
CA VAL A 22 -16.05 -13.95 11.63
C VAL A 22 -16.21 -12.81 12.62
N ARG A 23 -17.27 -12.02 12.46
CA ARG A 23 -17.60 -10.90 13.32
C ARG A 23 -18.94 -11.11 14.01
N LEU A 24 -18.95 -10.92 15.33
CA LEU A 24 -20.15 -10.93 16.16
C LEU A 24 -20.48 -9.50 16.59
N TYR A 25 -21.67 -9.05 16.23
CA TYR A 25 -22.21 -7.76 16.64
C TYR A 25 -22.95 -7.88 17.98
N ALA A 26 -23.09 -6.78 18.71
CA ALA A 26 -23.77 -6.76 20.02
C ALA A 26 -25.23 -7.23 19.95
N THR A 27 -25.85 -7.14 18.77
CA THR A 27 -27.19 -7.65 18.47
C THR A 27 -27.26 -9.18 18.36
N GLY A 28 -26.12 -9.88 18.35
CA GLY A 28 -26.04 -11.30 18.04
C GLY A 28 -25.89 -11.62 16.55
N ALA A 29 -25.95 -10.61 15.66
CA ALA A 29 -25.76 -10.81 14.23
C ALA A 29 -24.30 -11.26 13.93
N VAL A 30 -24.17 -12.25 13.05
CA VAL A 30 -22.87 -12.83 12.65
C VAL A 30 -22.61 -12.55 11.17
N GLU A 31 -21.49 -11.90 10.92
CA GLU A 31 -20.98 -11.58 9.59
C GLU A 31 -19.69 -12.38 9.33
N VAL A 32 -19.52 -12.91 8.12
CA VAL A 32 -18.38 -13.73 7.71
C VAL A 32 -17.81 -13.23 6.39
N LEU A 33 -16.50 -13.04 6.34
CA LEU A 33 -15.74 -12.80 5.12
C LEU A 33 -14.82 -14.01 4.84
N PRO A 34 -15.13 -14.82 3.81
CA PRO A 34 -14.25 -15.90 3.34
C PRO A 34 -13.26 -15.42 2.29
N TRP A 35 -12.02 -15.91 2.33
CA TRP A 35 -11.08 -15.77 1.21
C TRP A 35 -10.12 -16.95 1.10
N ILE A 36 -9.50 -17.05 -0.07
CA ILE A 36 -8.41 -17.97 -0.36
C ILE A 36 -7.15 -17.18 -0.62
N GLU A 37 -6.01 -17.72 -0.21
CA GLU A 37 -4.69 -17.14 -0.39
C GLU A 37 -3.73 -18.22 -0.90
N ASN A 38 -2.95 -17.88 -1.92
CA ASN A 38 -1.97 -18.75 -2.53
C ASN A 38 -0.59 -18.11 -2.37
N GLY A 39 0.00 -18.18 -1.18
CA GLY A 39 1.24 -17.47 -0.93
C GLY A 39 1.93 -17.86 0.36
N TYR A 40 3.21 -18.19 0.23
CA TYR A 40 4.18 -18.28 1.32
C TYR A 40 5.53 -17.74 0.84
N LEU A 41 6.33 -17.23 1.75
CA LEU A 41 7.58 -16.55 1.45
C LEU A 41 8.64 -17.49 0.85
N MET A 42 8.93 -18.61 1.51
CA MET A 42 10.07 -19.50 1.14
C MET A 42 9.66 -20.92 0.74
N VAL A 43 8.37 -21.22 0.65
CA VAL A 43 7.89 -22.55 0.21
C VAL A 43 8.17 -22.75 -1.28
N ALA A 44 8.83 -23.85 -1.62
CA ALA A 44 9.25 -24.13 -3.00
C ALA A 44 8.06 -24.35 -3.95
N GLY A 45 8.30 -24.11 -5.25
CA GLY A 45 7.34 -24.34 -6.33
C GLY A 45 6.05 -23.50 -6.28
N PRO A 46 6.09 -22.17 -6.01
CA PRO A 46 4.90 -21.34 -6.09
C PRO A 46 4.34 -21.33 -7.52
N THR A 47 3.05 -21.63 -7.66
CA THR A 47 2.33 -21.70 -8.94
C THR A 47 0.87 -21.33 -8.76
N ASN A 48 0.13 -21.09 -9.84
CA ASN A 48 -1.29 -20.78 -9.81
C ASN A 48 -2.15 -21.97 -9.33
N LYS A 49 -3.34 -21.68 -8.79
CA LYS A 49 -4.32 -22.65 -8.29
C LYS A 49 -5.65 -22.45 -9.02
N SER A 50 -5.83 -23.19 -10.11
CA SER A 50 -7.06 -23.19 -10.90
C SER A 50 -8.02 -24.28 -10.42
N ALA A 51 -9.14 -23.88 -9.84
CA ALA A 51 -10.15 -24.78 -9.30
C ALA A 51 -11.52 -24.10 -9.19
N VAL A 52 -12.55 -24.90 -8.90
CA VAL A 52 -13.82 -24.37 -8.40
C VAL A 52 -13.71 -24.22 -6.89
N TYR A 53 -13.87 -22.99 -6.42
CA TYR A 53 -13.91 -22.68 -4.99
C TYR A 53 -15.36 -22.47 -4.58
N SER A 54 -15.74 -23.04 -3.45
CA SER A 54 -17.07 -22.87 -2.86
C SER A 54 -16.97 -22.46 -1.41
N PHE A 55 -17.96 -21.69 -0.96
CA PHE A 55 -18.14 -21.33 0.44
C PHE A 55 -19.60 -21.54 0.84
N LYS A 56 -19.80 -22.24 1.95
CA LYS A 56 -21.09 -22.47 2.58
C LYS A 56 -21.13 -21.81 3.96
N LEU A 57 -22.27 -21.22 4.29
CA LEU A 57 -22.54 -20.62 5.60
C LEU A 57 -23.95 -20.97 6.03
N GLY A 58 -24.11 -21.54 7.23
CA GLY A 58 -25.42 -21.99 7.74
C GLY A 58 -26.04 -23.12 6.90
N GLY A 59 -25.23 -23.95 6.24
CA GLY A 59 -25.70 -25.02 5.36
C GLY A 59 -26.01 -24.59 3.92
N SER A 60 -26.17 -23.28 3.66
CA SER A 60 -26.42 -22.74 2.32
C SER A 60 -25.11 -22.39 1.60
N GLU A 61 -25.04 -22.68 0.31
CA GLU A 61 -23.96 -22.18 -0.56
C GLU A 61 -24.11 -20.67 -0.76
N ARG A 62 -23.06 -19.92 -0.43
CA ARG A 62 -23.02 -18.46 -0.55
C ARG A 62 -22.14 -18.01 -1.73
N PHE A 63 -21.15 -18.82 -2.08
CA PHE A 63 -20.27 -18.62 -3.21
C PHE A 63 -19.93 -19.95 -3.87
N SER A 64 -19.90 -19.97 -5.20
CA SER A 64 -19.29 -21.02 -6.01
C SER A 64 -18.78 -20.40 -7.30
N GLY A 65 -17.53 -20.65 -7.65
CA GLY A 65 -16.94 -20.06 -8.86
C GLY A 65 -15.59 -20.67 -9.22
N SER A 66 -15.34 -20.77 -10.53
CA SER A 66 -14.03 -21.11 -11.07
C SER A 66 -13.09 -19.92 -10.91
N ILE A 67 -11.97 -20.13 -10.22
CA ILE A 67 -10.94 -19.10 -10.02
C ILE A 67 -9.61 -19.71 -10.42
N ASP A 68 -8.86 -19.00 -11.26
CA ASP A 68 -7.44 -19.26 -11.45
C ASP A 68 -6.65 -18.29 -10.60
N LEU A 69 -6.24 -18.73 -9.40
CA LEU A 69 -5.57 -17.88 -8.42
C LEU A 69 -4.05 -17.89 -8.66
N PRO A 70 -3.42 -16.79 -9.17
CA PRO A 70 -1.99 -16.77 -9.43
C PRO A 70 -1.16 -16.91 -8.15
N HIS A 71 0.14 -17.12 -8.30
CA HIS A 71 1.05 -17.14 -7.16
C HIS A 71 1.02 -15.82 -6.39
N HIS A 72 1.16 -15.89 -5.08
CA HIS A 72 1.20 -14.76 -4.15
C HIS A 72 0.00 -13.81 -4.25
N CYS A 73 -1.12 -14.30 -4.78
CA CYS A 73 -2.39 -13.59 -4.85
C CYS A 73 -3.37 -14.14 -3.82
N ARG A 74 -4.41 -13.36 -3.51
CA ARG A 74 -5.54 -13.80 -2.68
C ARG A 74 -6.82 -13.18 -3.18
N THR A 75 -7.97 -13.77 -2.86
CA THR A 75 -9.25 -13.14 -3.20
C THR A 75 -10.34 -13.61 -2.25
N PRO A 76 -11.23 -12.70 -1.82
CA PRO A 76 -12.47 -13.10 -1.17
C PRO A 76 -13.31 -13.98 -2.08
N LEU A 77 -13.96 -14.97 -1.48
CA LEU A 77 -14.98 -15.78 -2.12
C LEU A 77 -16.31 -15.03 -2.05
N ILE A 78 -16.35 -13.86 -2.66
CA ILE A 78 -17.49 -12.92 -2.71
C ILE A 78 -17.79 -12.63 -4.18
N ASN A 79 -19.06 -12.46 -4.53
CA ASN A 79 -19.48 -12.08 -5.88
C ASN A 79 -20.65 -11.07 -5.86
N GLY A 80 -20.81 -10.32 -6.94
CA GLY A 80 -21.88 -9.36 -7.13
C GLY A 80 -21.77 -8.17 -6.17
N ALA A 81 -22.89 -7.74 -5.61
CA ALA A 81 -22.94 -6.57 -4.74
C ALA A 81 -22.52 -6.86 -3.28
N ALA A 82 -22.34 -8.12 -2.89
CA ALA A 82 -22.01 -8.49 -1.53
C ALA A 82 -20.65 -7.91 -1.08
N LEU A 83 -20.56 -7.53 0.19
CA LEU A 83 -19.33 -7.05 0.85
C LEU A 83 -18.84 -8.03 1.94
N SER A 84 -19.68 -8.99 2.29
CA SER A 84 -19.53 -10.05 3.28
C SER A 84 -20.74 -10.99 3.16
N TYR A 85 -20.82 -12.03 4.00
CA TYR A 85 -22.02 -12.86 4.14
C TYR A 85 -22.51 -12.87 5.57
N TRP A 86 -23.83 -12.88 5.76
CA TRP A 86 -24.46 -12.99 7.07
C TRP A 86 -24.93 -14.42 7.33
N LEU A 87 -24.74 -14.91 8.57
CA LEU A 87 -25.24 -16.23 8.97
C LEU A 87 -26.77 -16.24 9.00
N GLY A 88 -27.37 -15.19 9.56
CA GLY A 88 -28.80 -14.91 9.52
C GLY A 88 -29.16 -13.93 8.39
N GLU A 89 -30.19 -13.13 8.63
CA GLU A 89 -30.57 -12.05 7.72
C GLU A 89 -29.50 -10.95 7.67
N ASP A 90 -29.27 -10.41 6.48
CA ASP A 90 -28.45 -9.21 6.31
C ASP A 90 -29.21 -8.01 6.93
N PRO A 91 -28.63 -7.27 7.88
CA PRO A 91 -29.28 -6.11 8.48
C PRO A 91 -29.52 -4.97 7.48
N ALA A 92 -28.98 -5.02 6.26
CA ALA A 92 -29.12 -4.02 5.21
C ALA A 92 -28.66 -2.61 5.65
N VAL A 93 -27.69 -2.54 6.56
CA VAL A 93 -27.11 -1.29 7.07
C VAL A 93 -25.75 -1.04 6.42
N THR A 94 -25.59 0.14 5.81
CA THR A 94 -24.30 0.60 5.31
C THR A 94 -23.75 1.68 6.24
N PRO A 95 -22.55 1.49 6.84
CA PRO A 95 -21.92 2.52 7.67
C PRO A 95 -21.58 3.80 6.87
N ARG A 96 -21.87 4.96 7.46
CA ARG A 96 -21.36 6.25 7.02
C ARG A 96 -20.62 6.90 8.18
N HIS A 97 -19.33 7.13 7.99
CA HIS A 97 -18.50 7.78 8.99
C HIS A 97 -18.73 9.28 8.98
N ASP A 98 -18.47 9.93 10.11
CA ASP A 98 -18.30 11.38 10.13
C ASP A 98 -17.03 11.72 9.34
N LEU A 99 -17.22 12.23 8.12
CA LEU A 99 -16.13 12.53 7.19
C LEU A 99 -15.32 13.74 7.63
N ALA A 100 -15.93 14.67 8.37
CA ALA A 100 -15.21 15.81 8.91
C ALA A 100 -14.29 15.34 10.04
N TYR A 101 -14.80 14.48 10.92
CA TYR A 101 -13.99 13.83 11.95
C TYR A 101 -12.85 13.02 11.34
N LEU A 102 -13.13 12.16 10.35
CA LEU A 102 -12.10 11.31 9.73
C LEU A 102 -10.96 12.12 9.09
N GLN A 103 -11.26 13.27 8.48
CA GLN A 103 -10.22 14.17 7.95
C GLN A 103 -9.52 14.96 9.06
N ALA A 104 -10.23 15.33 10.13
CA ALA A 104 -9.67 16.02 11.28
C ALA A 104 -8.74 15.14 12.13
N THR A 105 -8.83 13.81 12.05
CA THR A 105 -7.85 12.91 12.70
C THR A 105 -6.51 12.86 11.96
N GLU A 106 -6.40 13.50 10.78
CA GLU A 106 -5.21 13.50 9.93
C GLU A 106 -4.73 12.11 9.47
N GLN A 107 -5.56 11.08 9.70
CA GLN A 107 -5.37 9.72 9.16
C GLN A 107 -5.71 9.65 7.67
N VAL A 108 -6.33 10.69 7.12
CA VAL A 108 -6.48 10.91 5.68
C VAL A 108 -6.23 12.39 5.39
N PRO A 109 -5.78 12.76 4.18
CA PRO A 109 -5.66 14.18 3.83
C PRO A 109 -7.02 14.88 3.90
N THR A 110 -7.00 16.19 4.19
CA THR A 110 -8.21 17.01 4.13
C THR A 110 -8.49 17.41 2.68
N TYR A 111 -9.61 16.95 2.14
CA TYR A 111 -10.12 17.30 0.82
C TYR A 111 -11.28 18.31 0.95
N SER A 112 -11.04 19.53 0.49
CA SER A 112 -12.04 20.61 0.51
C SER A 112 -13.06 20.52 -0.63
N GLY A 113 -12.72 19.82 -1.72
CA GLY A 113 -13.64 19.60 -2.84
C GLY A 113 -14.86 18.77 -2.44
N ARG A 114 -16.00 19.03 -3.07
CA ARG A 114 -17.19 18.18 -3.00
C ARG A 114 -17.58 17.75 -4.40
N VAL A 115 -17.91 16.48 -4.55
CA VAL A 115 -18.31 15.86 -5.81
C VAL A 115 -19.79 15.51 -5.72
N ALA A 116 -20.58 15.99 -6.68
CA ALA A 116 -22.00 15.65 -6.75
C ALA A 116 -22.17 14.13 -6.98
N PRO A 117 -23.13 13.46 -6.30
CA PRO A 117 -23.41 12.05 -6.55
C PRO A 117 -23.74 11.72 -8.01
N THR A 118 -24.27 12.68 -8.77
CA THR A 118 -24.60 12.55 -10.20
C THR A 118 -23.40 12.72 -11.14
N ALA A 119 -22.22 13.12 -10.63
CA ALA A 119 -21.03 13.28 -11.45
C ALA A 119 -20.58 11.92 -12.01
N GLY A 120 -20.12 11.89 -13.27
CA GLY A 120 -19.71 10.64 -13.93
C GLY A 120 -18.64 9.87 -13.16
N VAL A 121 -17.71 10.58 -12.52
CA VAL A 121 -16.66 10.01 -11.66
C VAL A 121 -17.22 9.26 -10.43
N ALA A 122 -18.34 9.71 -9.86
CA ALA A 122 -19.00 9.04 -8.75
C ALA A 122 -19.90 7.88 -9.23
N GLN A 123 -20.54 8.03 -10.40
CA GLN A 123 -21.38 7.00 -11.01
C GLN A 123 -20.56 5.83 -11.58
N GLY A 124 -19.28 6.06 -11.91
CA GLY A 124 -18.34 5.03 -12.38
C GLY A 124 -17.74 4.14 -11.28
N LEU A 125 -18.10 4.35 -10.01
CA LEU A 125 -17.62 3.53 -8.91
C LEU A 125 -18.13 2.08 -8.99
N ALA A 126 -17.28 1.12 -8.62
CA ALA A 126 -17.61 -0.29 -8.68
C ALA A 126 -18.77 -0.66 -7.75
N THR A 127 -19.88 -1.11 -8.34
CA THR A 127 -21.08 -1.59 -7.64
C THR A 127 -21.10 -3.10 -7.42
N THR A 128 -20.23 -3.83 -8.13
CA THR A 128 -20.07 -5.27 -8.01
C THR A 128 -18.60 -5.67 -7.97
N PHE A 129 -18.33 -6.87 -7.46
CA PHE A 129 -17.01 -7.49 -7.44
C PHE A 129 -17.13 -8.93 -7.94
N ALA A 130 -16.15 -9.35 -8.74
CA ALA A 130 -15.86 -10.76 -8.99
C ALA A 130 -14.43 -11.05 -8.49
N PRO A 131 -14.12 -12.28 -8.02
CA PRO A 131 -12.79 -12.63 -7.58
C PRO A 131 -11.71 -12.24 -8.59
N LEU A 132 -10.64 -11.58 -8.10
CA LEU A 132 -9.51 -11.05 -8.89
C LEU A 132 -9.86 -9.96 -9.93
N SER A 133 -11.11 -9.47 -9.98
CA SER A 133 -11.48 -8.33 -10.82
C SER A 133 -10.78 -7.04 -10.34
N PRO A 134 -10.44 -6.11 -11.26
CA PRO A 134 -9.72 -4.89 -10.92
C PRO A 134 -10.55 -3.86 -10.14
N ALA A 135 -11.88 -4.00 -10.11
CA ALA A 135 -12.80 -2.95 -9.66
C ALA A 135 -12.48 -1.60 -10.34
N ASN A 136 -12.13 -0.57 -9.57
CA ASN A 136 -11.71 0.74 -10.08
C ASN A 136 -10.17 0.90 -10.14
N ILE A 137 -9.39 -0.13 -9.82
CA ILE A 137 -7.92 -0.14 -9.97
C ILE A 137 -7.58 -0.47 -11.42
N ILE A 138 -7.85 0.48 -12.30
CA ILE A 138 -7.62 0.36 -13.75
C ILE A 138 -6.55 1.37 -14.15
N TYR A 139 -5.50 0.88 -14.79
CA TYR A 139 -4.42 1.69 -15.34
C TYR A 139 -4.56 1.80 -16.85
N GLN A 140 -4.04 2.88 -17.45
CA GLN A 140 -3.93 2.97 -18.89
C GLN A 140 -3.15 1.77 -19.46
N GLY A 141 -3.79 1.00 -20.34
CA GLY A 141 -3.23 -0.23 -20.91
C GLY A 141 -3.02 -1.37 -19.89
N ASP A 142 -3.68 -1.32 -18.73
CA ASP A 142 -3.48 -2.22 -17.57
C ASP A 142 -2.01 -2.33 -17.14
N SER A 143 -1.27 -1.21 -17.26
CA SER A 143 0.15 -1.11 -16.94
C SER A 143 0.36 -0.21 -15.73
N MET A 144 0.56 -0.82 -14.56
CA MET A 144 0.89 -0.06 -13.33
C MET A 144 2.14 0.84 -13.50
N PRO A 145 3.22 0.41 -14.18
CA PRO A 145 4.39 1.27 -14.41
C PRO A 145 4.18 2.42 -15.40
N ALA A 146 2.98 2.58 -15.97
CA ALA A 146 2.70 3.64 -16.93
C ALA A 146 2.94 5.03 -16.31
N THR A 147 3.52 5.92 -17.10
CA THR A 147 3.85 7.27 -16.66
C THR A 147 2.61 8.17 -16.61
N GLY A 148 2.70 9.24 -15.83
CA GLY A 148 1.67 10.28 -15.76
C GLY A 148 0.61 10.02 -14.69
N TYR A 149 -0.43 10.85 -14.71
CA TYR A 149 -1.57 10.74 -13.81
C TYR A 149 -2.39 9.46 -14.12
N GLN A 150 -2.84 8.78 -13.07
CA GLN A 150 -3.75 7.64 -13.13
C GLN A 150 -4.72 7.73 -11.93
N GLU A 151 -5.98 7.32 -12.11
CA GLU A 151 -6.99 7.35 -11.04
C GLU A 151 -6.66 6.48 -9.80
N PRO A 152 -5.95 5.33 -9.93
CA PRO A 152 -5.63 4.50 -8.77
C PRO A 152 -4.46 4.99 -7.91
N ILE A 153 -3.73 6.03 -8.33
CA ILE A 153 -2.50 6.44 -7.65
C ILE A 153 -2.67 7.78 -6.91
N GLY A 154 -1.90 7.99 -5.86
CA GLY A 154 -1.82 9.25 -5.10
C GLY A 154 -1.52 8.99 -3.62
N LEU A 155 -1.75 9.98 -2.75
CA LEU A 155 -1.80 9.71 -1.31
C LEU A 155 -2.94 8.72 -0.98
N LEU A 156 -4.06 8.88 -1.68
CA LEU A 156 -5.19 7.95 -1.71
C LEU A 156 -5.68 7.81 -3.16
N PRO A 157 -6.17 6.63 -3.59
CA PRO A 157 -6.78 6.42 -4.89
C PRO A 157 -8.12 7.17 -5.01
N GLN A 158 -8.58 7.43 -6.24
CA GLN A 158 -9.81 8.19 -6.51
C GLN A 158 -11.04 7.66 -5.77
N HIS A 159 -11.22 6.34 -5.66
CA HIS A 159 -12.37 5.76 -4.97
C HIS A 159 -12.39 6.05 -3.47
N ASP A 160 -11.22 6.14 -2.84
CA ASP A 160 -11.09 6.51 -1.43
C ASP A 160 -11.38 8.00 -1.23
N VAL A 161 -10.86 8.85 -2.13
CA VAL A 161 -11.14 10.30 -2.10
C VAL A 161 -12.63 10.58 -2.32
N LEU A 162 -13.31 9.82 -3.19
CA LEU A 162 -14.74 9.95 -3.41
C LEU A 162 -15.55 9.58 -2.17
N TYR A 163 -15.09 8.65 -1.33
CA TYR A 163 -15.75 8.38 -0.05
C TYR A 163 -15.75 9.63 0.86
N LEU A 164 -14.65 10.38 0.85
CA LEU A 164 -14.45 11.60 1.67
C LEU A 164 -15.16 12.84 1.09
N THR A 165 -15.46 12.85 -0.21
CA THR A 165 -15.88 14.08 -0.93
C THR A 165 -17.24 13.98 -1.59
N CYS A 166 -17.86 12.80 -1.64
CA CYS A 166 -19.14 12.55 -2.29
C CYS A 166 -20.14 11.89 -1.32
N ASP A 167 -21.39 12.33 -1.35
CA ASP A 167 -22.51 11.77 -0.58
C ASP A 167 -23.27 10.66 -1.33
N SER A 168 -22.58 9.96 -2.23
CA SER A 168 -23.16 8.80 -2.93
C SER A 168 -23.15 7.55 -2.04
N PRO A 169 -24.26 6.79 -1.97
CA PRO A 169 -24.33 5.53 -1.21
C PRO A 169 -23.39 4.44 -1.77
N ASN A 170 -22.92 4.58 -3.01
CA ASN A 170 -22.03 3.60 -3.64
C ASN A 170 -20.59 3.68 -3.12
N THR A 171 -20.19 4.79 -2.49
CA THR A 171 -18.79 5.05 -2.13
C THR A 171 -18.24 4.04 -1.12
N TYR A 172 -19.00 3.70 -0.08
CA TYR A 172 -18.56 2.71 0.93
C TYR A 172 -18.26 1.35 0.29
N GLY A 173 -19.22 0.84 -0.51
CA GLY A 173 -19.06 -0.43 -1.19
C GLY A 173 -17.92 -0.42 -2.19
N ALA A 174 -17.70 0.70 -2.89
CA ALA A 174 -16.59 0.84 -3.82
C ALA A 174 -15.22 0.75 -3.11
N VAL A 175 -15.04 1.41 -1.96
CA VAL A 175 -13.80 1.31 -1.16
C VAL A 175 -13.53 -0.15 -0.77
N VAL A 176 -14.53 -0.86 -0.26
CA VAL A 176 -14.39 -2.26 0.15
C VAL A 176 -14.03 -3.16 -1.04
N ARG A 177 -14.70 -3.00 -2.18
CA ARG A 177 -14.45 -3.81 -3.39
C ARG A 177 -13.09 -3.54 -4.02
N ASN A 178 -12.60 -2.30 -3.99
CA ASN A 178 -11.25 -1.98 -4.43
C ASN A 178 -10.19 -2.55 -3.46
N GLY A 179 -10.48 -2.58 -2.15
CA GLY A 179 -9.68 -3.31 -1.18
C GLY A 179 -9.61 -4.81 -1.48
N PHE A 180 -10.69 -5.43 -1.97
CA PHE A 180 -10.67 -6.83 -2.43
C PHE A 180 -9.87 -7.00 -3.72
N ALA A 181 -10.03 -6.08 -4.67
CA ALA A 181 -9.33 -6.09 -5.95
C ALA A 181 -7.80 -6.07 -5.81
N ALA A 182 -7.27 -5.45 -4.76
CA ALA A 182 -5.84 -5.49 -4.44
C ALA A 182 -5.26 -6.92 -4.33
N GLY A 183 -6.11 -7.90 -3.98
CA GLY A 183 -5.74 -9.30 -3.90
C GLY A 183 -5.24 -9.93 -5.21
N ARG A 184 -5.56 -9.31 -6.37
CA ARG A 184 -5.11 -9.77 -7.70
C ARG A 184 -3.60 -9.62 -7.94
N TYR A 185 -2.93 -8.79 -7.14
CA TYR A 185 -1.50 -8.53 -7.27
C TYR A 185 -0.67 -9.54 -6.45
N PRO A 186 0.59 -9.81 -6.85
CA PRO A 186 1.46 -10.76 -6.18
C PRO A 186 2.07 -10.17 -4.88
N LEU A 187 1.22 -9.77 -3.93
CA LEU A 187 1.62 -9.08 -2.70
C LEU A 187 1.89 -10.02 -1.52
N HIS A 188 1.34 -11.24 -1.55
CA HIS A 188 1.07 -12.03 -0.35
C HIS A 188 2.22 -13.02 -0.03
N TYR A 189 3.41 -12.48 0.23
CA TYR A 189 4.57 -13.23 0.70
C TYR A 189 4.51 -13.46 2.22
N ARG A 190 3.57 -14.31 2.65
CA ARG A 190 3.37 -14.65 4.07
C ARG A 190 4.53 -15.51 4.58
N ASP A 191 5.09 -15.16 5.73
CA ASP A 191 6.08 -16.01 6.39
C ASP A 191 5.41 -17.31 6.88
N GLU A 192 5.81 -18.45 6.32
CA GLU A 192 5.24 -19.75 6.66
C GLU A 192 5.50 -20.17 8.12
N LYS A 193 6.48 -19.57 8.81
CA LYS A 193 6.82 -19.89 10.20
C LYS A 193 5.93 -19.14 11.18
N THR A 194 5.65 -17.87 10.90
CA THR A 194 4.86 -17.01 11.79
C THR A 194 3.41 -16.90 11.35
N GLN A 195 3.10 -17.23 10.09
CA GLN A 195 1.79 -17.05 9.46
C GLN A 195 1.34 -15.58 9.41
N ARG A 196 2.31 -14.66 9.38
CA ARG A 196 2.11 -13.20 9.35
C ARG A 196 2.86 -12.59 8.14
N PRO A 197 2.60 -11.32 7.79
CA PRO A 197 3.55 -10.53 6.99
C PRO A 197 4.95 -10.59 7.61
N ILE A 198 5.98 -10.55 6.77
CA ILE A 198 7.36 -10.76 7.22
C ILE A 198 7.84 -9.64 8.13
N ARG A 199 8.84 -9.95 8.96
CA ARG A 199 9.67 -8.95 9.65
C ARG A 199 10.95 -8.71 8.88
N PHE A 200 11.32 -7.44 8.69
CA PHE A 200 12.52 -7.07 7.93
C PHE A 200 13.79 -7.67 8.57
N SER A 201 13.88 -7.60 9.90
CA SER A 201 14.94 -8.16 10.73
C SER A 201 15.20 -9.66 10.53
N GLN A 202 14.18 -10.44 10.16
CA GLN A 202 14.33 -11.88 9.91
C GLN A 202 14.83 -12.20 8.51
N TYR A 203 14.70 -11.25 7.58
CA TYR A 203 14.95 -11.43 6.16
C TYR A 203 15.83 -10.30 5.62
N ALA A 204 16.89 -9.98 6.37
CA ALA A 204 17.77 -8.84 6.08
C ALA A 204 18.36 -8.87 4.68
N ASN A 205 18.64 -10.04 4.11
CA ASN A 205 19.27 -10.16 2.78
C ASN A 205 18.35 -10.78 1.72
N LEU A 206 17.10 -11.10 2.05
CA LEU A 206 16.17 -11.72 1.11
C LEU A 206 15.62 -10.68 0.13
N VAL A 207 15.60 -11.02 -1.16
CA VAL A 207 15.02 -10.20 -2.23
C VAL A 207 14.08 -11.07 -3.06
N LEU A 208 13.10 -10.46 -3.74
CA LEU A 208 12.20 -11.21 -4.62
C LEU A 208 12.96 -11.84 -5.80
N HIS A 209 12.49 -13.00 -6.23
CA HIS A 209 12.92 -13.58 -7.50
C HIS A 209 12.55 -12.67 -8.67
N SER A 210 13.35 -12.65 -9.74
CA SER A 210 13.13 -11.82 -10.94
C SER A 210 11.78 -12.07 -11.63
N ASP A 211 11.26 -13.30 -11.48
CA ASP A 211 10.00 -13.75 -12.08
C ASP A 211 8.76 -13.45 -11.19
N SER A 212 8.92 -12.73 -10.07
CA SER A 212 7.87 -12.42 -9.07
C SER A 212 6.68 -11.59 -9.57
N ARG A 213 6.71 -11.12 -10.83
CA ARG A 213 5.72 -10.18 -11.38
C ARG A 213 5.67 -8.84 -10.65
N VAL A 214 6.81 -8.43 -10.10
CA VAL A 214 7.02 -7.10 -9.52
C VAL A 214 8.10 -6.35 -10.31
N SER A 215 7.92 -5.05 -10.55
CA SER A 215 8.91 -4.18 -11.19
C SER A 215 10.07 -3.82 -10.26
N ASP A 216 11.13 -3.26 -10.85
CA ASP A 216 12.22 -2.61 -10.12
C ASP A 216 12.79 -3.51 -9.02
N LEU A 217 13.24 -4.70 -9.40
CA LEU A 217 13.80 -5.66 -8.45
C LEU A 217 15.30 -5.39 -8.26
N GLY A 218 15.71 -5.26 -7.01
CA GLY A 218 17.11 -5.16 -6.60
C GLY A 218 17.82 -6.51 -6.55
N GLY A 219 19.07 -6.49 -6.09
CA GLY A 219 19.89 -7.69 -5.87
C GLY A 219 20.08 -8.01 -4.39
N SER A 220 20.34 -9.28 -4.08
CA SER A 220 20.77 -9.72 -2.75
C SER A 220 22.29 -9.80 -2.67
N THR A 221 22.91 -9.10 -1.72
CA THR A 221 24.35 -9.18 -1.43
C THR A 221 24.80 -10.56 -0.93
N ARG A 222 23.84 -11.43 -0.58
CA ARG A 222 24.08 -12.82 -0.16
C ARG A 222 23.48 -13.86 -1.10
N GLY A 223 22.97 -13.46 -2.26
CA GLY A 223 22.33 -14.37 -3.21
C GLY A 223 21.06 -15.03 -2.67
N GLN A 224 20.37 -14.41 -1.71
CA GLN A 224 19.13 -14.91 -1.12
C GLN A 224 17.92 -14.37 -1.88
N TYR A 225 17.20 -15.26 -2.55
CA TYR A 225 16.01 -14.93 -3.31
C TYR A 225 14.81 -15.78 -2.89
N THR A 226 13.60 -15.23 -3.02
CA THR A 226 12.37 -16.04 -2.90
C THR A 226 12.36 -17.16 -3.96
N PRO A 227 11.62 -18.26 -3.75
CA PRO A 227 11.50 -19.30 -4.77
C PRO A 227 10.97 -18.76 -6.10
N LYS A 228 11.46 -19.32 -7.21
CA LYS A 228 11.00 -18.98 -8.56
C LYS A 228 9.53 -19.35 -8.75
N PRO A 229 8.64 -18.38 -9.05
CA PRO A 229 7.26 -18.69 -9.38
C PRO A 229 7.09 -19.17 -10.82
N ALA A 230 5.96 -19.85 -11.07
CA ALA A 230 5.51 -20.26 -12.39
C ALA A 230 3.98 -20.14 -12.50
N GLY A 231 3.44 -20.55 -13.65
CA GLY A 231 2.00 -20.62 -13.88
C GLY A 231 1.39 -19.33 -14.42
N THR A 232 0.09 -19.15 -14.18
CA THR A 232 -0.67 -17.96 -14.62
C THR A 232 -0.05 -16.68 -14.08
N LEU A 233 0.12 -15.70 -14.98
CA LEU A 233 0.74 -14.42 -14.67
C LEU A 233 -0.27 -13.49 -14.02
N SER A 234 0.00 -13.03 -12.81
CA SER A 234 -0.72 -11.92 -12.20
C SER A 234 -0.41 -10.59 -12.94
N PRO A 235 -1.30 -9.59 -12.80
CA PRO A 235 -0.98 -8.21 -13.12
C PRO A 235 0.29 -7.78 -12.40
N LYS A 236 1.13 -7.00 -13.09
CA LYS A 236 2.43 -6.58 -12.55
C LYS A 236 2.23 -5.55 -11.43
N TRP A 237 2.91 -5.74 -10.30
CA TRP A 237 3.00 -4.72 -9.25
C TRP A 237 4.20 -3.80 -9.51
N ASP A 238 4.01 -2.51 -9.26
CA ASP A 238 5.04 -1.48 -9.39
C ASP A 238 5.02 -0.60 -8.16
N CYS A 239 6.08 -0.68 -7.34
CA CYS A 239 6.16 0.11 -6.11
C CYS A 239 6.23 1.63 -6.37
N ALA A 240 6.58 2.05 -7.60
CA ALA A 240 6.72 3.45 -7.99
C ALA A 240 5.42 4.06 -8.57
N HIS A 241 4.33 3.29 -8.61
CA HIS A 241 2.99 3.69 -9.06
C HIS A 241 1.89 2.88 -8.33
N SER A 242 2.18 2.42 -7.11
CA SER A 242 1.28 1.52 -6.38
C SER A 242 0.07 2.25 -5.78
N PRO A 243 -1.15 1.68 -5.88
CA PRO A 243 -2.31 2.23 -5.20
C PRO A 243 -2.14 2.10 -3.68
N SER A 244 -2.82 2.95 -2.90
CA SER A 244 -2.93 2.72 -1.44
C SER A 244 -3.91 1.57 -1.24
N VAL A 245 -3.39 0.35 -1.14
CA VAL A 245 -4.23 -0.85 -1.12
C VAL A 245 -4.70 -1.18 0.29
N GLY A 246 -6.02 -1.17 0.50
CA GLY A 246 -6.64 -1.60 1.75
C GLY A 246 -6.60 -0.61 2.90
N TYR A 247 -5.87 0.52 2.80
CA TYR A 247 -5.73 1.48 3.90
C TYR A 247 -7.08 2.10 4.30
N MET A 248 -7.75 2.76 3.36
CA MET A 248 -9.07 3.34 3.61
C MET A 248 -10.10 2.26 3.95
N ALA A 249 -10.08 1.13 3.24
CA ALA A 249 -10.97 0.01 3.53
C ALA A 249 -10.78 -0.52 4.98
N TYR A 250 -9.57 -0.49 5.52
CA TYR A 250 -9.34 -0.79 6.93
C TYR A 250 -9.90 0.30 7.84
N LEU A 251 -9.62 1.58 7.59
CA LEU A 251 -10.15 2.69 8.40
C LEU A 251 -11.68 2.64 8.52
N LEU A 252 -12.38 2.27 7.44
CA LEU A 252 -13.84 2.22 7.41
C LEU A 252 -14.45 0.95 8.00
N THR A 253 -13.69 -0.15 8.07
CA THR A 253 -14.28 -1.46 8.41
C THR A 253 -13.61 -2.16 9.58
N GLY A 254 -12.38 -1.79 9.93
CA GLY A 254 -11.53 -2.49 10.89
C GLY A 254 -11.21 -3.94 10.51
N ARG A 255 -11.38 -4.36 9.25
CA ARG A 255 -11.21 -5.78 8.84
C ARG A 255 -9.75 -6.19 8.84
N TRP A 256 -9.49 -7.35 9.43
CA TRP A 256 -8.16 -7.93 9.44
C TRP A 256 -7.65 -8.18 8.01
N TYR A 257 -8.53 -8.58 7.09
CA TYR A 257 -8.19 -8.71 5.67
C TYR A 257 -7.54 -7.44 5.12
N PHE A 258 -8.16 -6.27 5.33
CA PHE A 258 -7.64 -5.01 4.79
C PHE A 258 -6.40 -4.53 5.55
N MET A 259 -6.34 -4.73 6.87
CA MET A 259 -5.14 -4.45 7.66
C MET A 259 -3.92 -5.19 7.09
N GLU A 260 -4.05 -6.51 6.90
CA GLU A 260 -2.98 -7.31 6.31
C GLU A 260 -2.68 -6.89 4.88
N GLN A 261 -3.66 -6.38 4.12
CA GLN A 261 -3.41 -5.92 2.75
C GLN A 261 -2.39 -4.77 2.72
N VAL A 262 -2.53 -3.82 3.64
CA VAL A 262 -1.58 -2.70 3.79
C VAL A 262 -0.22 -3.21 4.24
N GLN A 263 -0.20 -4.12 5.23
CA GLN A 263 1.05 -4.71 5.74
C GLN A 263 1.79 -5.49 4.64
N PHE A 264 1.07 -6.29 3.84
CA PHE A 264 1.66 -7.04 2.72
C PHE A 264 2.27 -6.11 1.67
N ALA A 265 1.60 -5.02 1.32
CA ALA A 265 2.17 -4.03 0.41
C ALA A 265 3.49 -3.45 0.94
N ALA A 266 3.56 -3.07 2.24
CA ALA A 266 4.80 -2.58 2.85
C ALA A 266 5.90 -3.64 2.91
N THR A 267 5.55 -4.89 3.21
CA THR A 267 6.54 -5.98 3.23
C THR A 267 7.02 -6.40 1.86
N LEU A 268 6.17 -6.31 0.83
CA LEU A 268 6.58 -6.51 -0.55
C LEU A 268 7.55 -5.41 -0.98
N ASP A 269 7.20 -4.15 -0.73
CA ASP A 269 8.05 -2.99 -1.02
C ASP A 269 9.44 -3.10 -0.37
N TYR A 270 9.54 -3.71 0.82
CA TYR A 270 10.83 -4.05 1.43
C TYR A 270 11.60 -5.12 0.62
N LEU A 271 10.93 -6.18 0.17
CA LEU A 271 11.55 -7.30 -0.55
C LEU A 271 11.95 -6.96 -2.00
N THR A 272 11.39 -5.90 -2.60
CA THR A 272 11.77 -5.46 -3.95
C THR A 272 13.14 -4.82 -3.97
N LYS A 273 13.51 -4.07 -2.93
CA LYS A 273 14.77 -3.31 -2.87
C LYS A 273 15.99 -4.19 -2.56
N ALA A 274 17.14 -3.83 -3.13
CA ALA A 274 18.41 -4.45 -2.80
C ALA A 274 18.81 -4.18 -1.34
N ASP A 275 19.45 -5.14 -0.69
CA ASP A 275 19.87 -5.08 0.73
C ASP A 275 21.17 -4.30 0.98
N GLU A 276 21.80 -3.76 -0.05
CA GLU A 276 23.10 -3.12 0.00
C GLU A 276 23.14 -1.78 0.77
N PRO A 277 24.34 -1.28 1.15
CA PRO A 277 24.52 -0.06 1.94
C PRO A 277 23.88 1.22 1.36
N ASN A 278 23.77 1.31 0.03
CA ASN A 278 23.22 2.48 -0.66
C ASN A 278 21.70 2.35 -0.94
N MET A 279 21.07 1.25 -0.54
CA MET A 279 19.63 1.00 -0.73
C MET A 279 18.93 0.80 0.61
N ARG A 280 18.24 -0.33 0.84
CA ARG A 280 17.45 -0.52 2.07
C ARG A 280 18.29 -0.85 3.30
N ARG A 281 19.61 -1.07 3.14
CA ARG A 281 20.57 -1.34 4.22
C ARG A 281 20.15 -2.52 5.11
N GLY A 282 19.92 -3.65 4.47
CA GLY A 282 19.46 -4.85 5.14
C GLY A 282 18.14 -4.64 5.89
N ALA A 283 18.12 -5.00 7.17
CA ALA A 283 16.93 -4.95 8.01
C ALA A 283 16.39 -3.53 8.31
N LEU A 284 17.16 -2.47 8.05
CA LEU A 284 16.68 -1.10 8.29
C LEU A 284 15.48 -0.74 7.40
N GLY A 285 15.38 -1.35 6.21
CA GLY A 285 14.26 -1.13 5.29
C GLY A 285 14.19 0.30 4.78
N LEU A 286 15.33 0.91 4.46
CA LEU A 286 15.32 2.31 4.01
C LEU A 286 14.61 2.46 2.65
N VAL A 287 13.70 3.42 2.56
CA VAL A 287 12.99 3.77 1.33
C VAL A 287 13.77 4.72 0.44
N GLN A 288 14.97 5.15 0.87
CA GLN A 288 15.78 6.17 0.22
C GLN A 288 15.94 5.94 -1.29
N PRO A 289 15.91 7.02 -2.09
CA PRO A 289 16.25 6.95 -3.50
C PRO A 289 17.76 6.70 -3.65
N CYS A 290 18.18 6.07 -4.75
CA CYS A 290 19.58 5.77 -5.03
C CYS A 290 19.87 5.84 -6.52
N PHE A 291 21.10 6.22 -6.86
CA PHE A 291 21.54 6.36 -8.23
C PHE A 291 21.58 5.01 -8.95
N GLY A 292 21.09 4.94 -10.19
CA GLY A 292 21.10 3.73 -11.02
C GLY A 292 20.23 2.57 -10.50
N GLY A 293 19.52 2.78 -9.39
CA GLY A 293 18.67 1.77 -8.77
C GLY A 293 17.27 2.30 -8.49
N TRP A 294 17.15 3.40 -7.71
CA TRP A 294 15.89 3.74 -7.08
C TRP A 294 15.44 5.19 -7.20
N GLN A 295 14.22 5.31 -7.71
CA GLN A 295 13.58 6.53 -8.16
C GLN A 295 13.19 7.45 -7.01
N THR A 296 13.24 8.78 -7.24
CA THR A 296 12.80 9.76 -6.24
C THR A 296 11.32 9.56 -5.89
N ARG A 297 10.46 9.31 -6.89
CA ARG A 297 9.05 8.98 -6.63
C ARG A 297 8.87 7.66 -5.89
N ALA A 298 9.64 6.62 -6.20
CA ALA A 298 9.52 5.31 -5.55
C ALA A 298 9.79 5.41 -4.05
N CYS A 299 10.67 6.31 -3.61
CA CYS A 299 10.82 6.66 -2.20
C CYS A 299 9.51 7.15 -1.58
N ALA A 300 8.81 8.08 -2.23
CA ALA A 300 7.55 8.63 -1.71
C ALA A 300 6.43 7.58 -1.63
N TRP A 301 6.29 6.74 -2.66
CA TRP A 301 5.28 5.68 -2.68
C TRP A 301 5.49 4.67 -1.55
N GLN A 302 6.72 4.20 -1.36
CA GLN A 302 7.04 3.25 -0.31
C GLN A 302 6.98 3.87 1.07
N TRP A 303 7.39 5.15 1.21
CA TRP A 303 7.22 5.87 2.46
C TRP A 303 5.75 5.95 2.86
N ARG A 304 4.86 6.31 1.92
CA ARG A 304 3.42 6.31 2.13
C ARG A 304 2.91 4.92 2.52
N THR A 305 3.27 3.87 1.79
CA THR A 305 2.85 2.49 2.09
C THR A 305 3.33 2.04 3.48
N LEU A 306 4.59 2.28 3.84
CA LEU A 306 5.19 1.92 5.13
C LEU A 306 4.51 2.64 6.30
N THR A 307 4.29 3.95 6.17
CA THR A 307 3.67 4.75 7.24
C THR A 307 2.17 4.45 7.39
N GLN A 308 1.47 4.13 6.29
CA GLN A 308 0.12 3.57 6.35
C GLN A 308 0.09 2.21 7.04
N ALA A 309 1.03 1.30 6.72
CA ALA A 309 1.13 -0.01 7.37
C ALA A 309 1.39 0.11 8.87
N LEU A 310 2.28 1.01 9.29
CA LEU A 310 2.49 1.31 10.71
C LEU A 310 1.20 1.82 11.38
N SER A 311 0.52 2.76 10.72
CA SER A 311 -0.70 3.39 11.28
C SER A 311 -1.83 2.40 11.48
N VAL A 312 -1.99 1.42 10.59
CA VAL A 312 -3.06 0.39 10.72
C VAL A 312 -2.66 -0.83 11.55
N THR A 313 -1.38 -1.00 11.88
CA THR A 313 -0.94 -2.15 12.67
C THR A 313 -1.32 -1.96 14.15
N PRO A 314 -2.14 -2.83 14.76
CA PRO A 314 -2.68 -2.63 16.10
C PRO A 314 -1.61 -2.47 17.19
N ASP A 315 -1.90 -1.67 18.22
CA ASP A 315 -0.97 -1.43 19.35
C ASP A 315 -0.57 -2.71 20.08
N ASN A 316 -1.47 -3.69 20.16
CA ASN A 316 -1.22 -4.98 20.81
C ASN A 316 -0.44 -5.97 19.92
N ASP A 317 -0.23 -5.67 18.63
CA ASP A 317 0.65 -6.44 17.74
C ASP A 317 2.10 -5.98 17.89
N THR A 318 2.64 -6.14 19.10
CA THR A 318 3.93 -5.57 19.49
C THR A 318 5.10 -6.09 18.66
N VAL A 319 4.96 -7.22 17.98
CA VAL A 319 6.04 -7.83 17.20
C VAL A 319 6.18 -7.15 15.84
N LEU A 320 5.10 -7.09 15.04
CA LEU A 320 5.15 -6.49 13.72
C LEU A 320 5.12 -4.95 13.79
N ARG A 321 4.38 -4.38 14.77
CA ARG A 321 4.34 -2.92 14.97
C ARG A 321 5.72 -2.38 15.28
N GLN A 322 6.49 -3.04 16.15
CA GLN A 322 7.85 -2.59 16.47
C GLN A 322 8.82 -2.71 15.30
N GLU A 323 8.62 -3.69 14.41
CA GLU A 323 9.40 -3.79 13.17
C GLU A 323 9.16 -2.57 12.27
N PHE A 324 7.90 -2.17 12.07
CA PHE A 324 7.58 -0.99 11.28
C PHE A 324 8.01 0.31 11.97
N ILE A 325 7.88 0.43 13.30
CA ILE A 325 8.42 1.57 14.06
C ILE A 325 9.92 1.67 13.82
N ALA A 326 10.67 0.59 14.00
CA ALA A 326 12.13 0.60 13.81
C ALA A 326 12.52 1.06 12.40
N SER A 327 11.84 0.56 11.36
CA SER A 327 12.12 0.97 9.98
C SER A 327 11.73 2.43 9.70
N VAL A 328 10.58 2.89 10.20
CA VAL A 328 10.14 4.30 10.08
C VAL A 328 11.14 5.23 10.76
N GLN A 329 11.60 4.89 11.98
CA GLN A 329 12.59 5.68 12.70
C GLN A 329 13.93 5.71 11.95
N ALA A 330 14.42 4.56 11.47
CA ALA A 330 15.66 4.48 10.71
C ALA A 330 15.62 5.34 9.44
N ASN A 331 14.47 5.37 8.75
CA ASN A 331 14.26 6.23 7.60
C ASN A 331 14.30 7.72 7.98
N ILE A 332 13.55 8.15 8.99
CA ILE A 332 13.54 9.54 9.45
C ILE A 332 14.95 9.99 9.84
N GLU A 333 15.67 9.16 10.60
CA GLU A 333 17.03 9.44 11.02
C GLU A 333 17.99 9.55 9.84
N ASN A 334 17.88 8.66 8.86
CA ASN A 334 18.69 8.68 7.65
C ASN A 334 18.43 9.95 6.82
N PHE A 335 17.17 10.31 6.59
CA PHE A 335 16.82 11.53 5.85
C PHE A 335 17.27 12.79 6.59
N HIS A 336 17.06 12.85 7.91
CA HIS A 336 17.53 13.98 8.72
C HIS A 336 19.07 14.09 8.68
N ALA A 337 19.79 12.99 8.92
CA ALA A 337 21.24 12.97 8.89
C ALA A 337 21.79 13.42 7.52
N THR A 338 21.14 12.99 6.44
CA THR A 338 21.57 13.29 5.07
C THR A 338 21.32 14.76 4.71
N TYR A 339 20.14 15.29 5.00
CA TYR A 339 19.66 16.56 4.43
C TYR A 339 19.58 17.73 5.41
N VAL A 340 19.62 17.48 6.72
CA VAL A 340 19.40 18.50 7.75
C VAL A 340 20.59 18.64 8.69
N ALA A 341 21.16 17.53 9.16
CA ALA A 341 22.25 17.54 10.14
C ALA A 341 23.60 18.04 9.59
N GLN A 342 23.67 18.29 8.28
CA GLN A 342 24.84 18.77 7.57
C GLN A 342 24.41 19.74 6.45
N PRO A 343 25.32 20.61 5.97
CA PRO A 343 25.04 21.45 4.80
C PRO A 343 24.57 20.60 3.61
N ASN A 344 23.41 20.95 3.07
CA ASN A 344 22.83 20.31 1.89
C ASN A 344 22.10 21.38 1.04
N ASN A 345 21.51 20.97 -0.08
CA ASN A 345 20.80 21.86 -0.98
C ASN A 345 19.77 22.74 -0.23
N PRO A 346 19.89 24.09 -0.31
CA PRO A 346 18.99 25.00 0.39
C PRO A 346 17.54 24.95 -0.10
N PHE A 347 17.29 24.39 -1.29
CA PHE A 347 15.98 24.31 -1.93
C PHE A 347 15.14 23.08 -1.54
N GLY A 348 15.61 22.22 -0.62
CA GLY A 348 14.81 21.08 -0.15
C GLY A 348 14.69 19.93 -1.15
N TRP A 349 15.67 19.76 -2.04
CA TRP A 349 15.66 18.72 -3.07
C TRP A 349 16.39 17.48 -2.58
N VAL A 350 15.70 16.34 -2.54
CA VAL A 350 16.37 15.06 -2.24
C VAL A 350 17.17 14.60 -3.46
N GLN A 351 18.36 14.07 -3.22
CA GLN A 351 19.22 13.42 -4.20
C GLN A 351 18.79 11.95 -4.41
N PRO A 352 19.20 11.28 -5.50
CA PRO A 352 20.04 11.79 -6.59
C PRO A 352 19.30 12.73 -7.56
N GLY A 353 17.97 12.84 -7.48
CA GLY A 353 17.19 13.33 -8.61
C GLY A 353 17.24 12.32 -9.76
N GLU A 354 16.10 12.03 -10.38
CA GLU A 354 16.07 11.03 -11.45
C GLU A 354 16.57 11.57 -12.79
N GLY A 355 17.43 10.79 -13.43
CA GLY A 355 17.61 10.79 -14.88
C GLY A 355 17.32 9.43 -15.48
N TYR A 356 16.71 9.39 -16.67
CA TYR A 356 16.40 8.14 -17.38
C TYR A 356 17.65 7.45 -17.98
N THR A 357 18.83 8.05 -17.83
CA THR A 357 20.09 7.64 -18.50
C THR A 357 21.22 7.29 -17.53
N ASN A 358 20.93 6.91 -16.29
CA ASN A 358 21.96 6.60 -15.29
C ASN A 358 22.96 7.77 -15.10
N ASP A 359 22.44 9.00 -15.10
CA ASP A 359 23.16 10.25 -14.84
C ASP A 359 22.41 11.05 -13.76
N MET A 360 23.15 11.85 -12.97
CA MET A 360 22.55 12.64 -11.90
C MET A 360 21.86 13.84 -12.53
N GLN A 361 20.52 13.79 -12.59
CA GLN A 361 19.74 14.86 -13.22
C GLN A 361 18.99 15.67 -12.17
N PHE A 362 18.71 16.92 -12.52
CA PHE A 362 17.79 17.79 -11.79
C PHE A 362 16.39 17.15 -11.89
N GLY A 363 16.11 16.17 -11.02
CA GLY A 363 14.97 15.26 -11.16
C GLY A 363 13.62 15.99 -11.32
N ALA A 364 12.59 15.29 -11.77
CA ALA A 364 11.32 15.93 -12.08
C ALA A 364 10.63 16.52 -10.83
N SER A 365 10.20 17.77 -10.91
CA SER A 365 9.62 18.53 -9.80
C SER A 365 8.40 17.85 -9.16
N TRP A 366 7.55 17.22 -9.97
CA TRP A 366 6.39 16.47 -9.50
C TRP A 366 6.75 15.30 -8.57
N GLN A 367 7.92 14.66 -8.76
CA GLN A 367 8.37 13.59 -7.87
C GLN A 367 8.78 14.13 -6.51
N GLN A 368 9.44 15.29 -6.51
CA GLN A 368 9.83 16.01 -5.30
C GLN A 368 8.61 16.52 -4.54
N ASP A 369 7.58 16.95 -5.27
CA ASP A 369 6.28 17.31 -4.69
C ASP A 369 5.63 16.10 -4.05
N PHE A 370 5.68 14.93 -4.68
CA PHE A 370 5.12 13.73 -4.09
C PHE A 370 5.91 13.23 -2.86
N VAL A 371 7.24 13.35 -2.84
CA VAL A 371 8.04 13.15 -1.61
C VAL A 371 7.58 14.11 -0.52
N THR A 372 7.41 15.38 -0.84
CA THR A 372 6.94 16.39 0.12
C THR A 372 5.55 16.03 0.65
N ALA A 373 4.63 15.61 -0.22
CA ALA A 373 3.29 15.18 0.15
C ALA A 373 3.29 13.93 1.03
N ALA A 374 4.08 12.90 0.70
CA ALA A 374 4.15 11.67 1.46
C ALA A 374 4.74 11.88 2.86
N PHE A 375 5.83 12.65 2.98
CA PHE A 375 6.42 12.97 4.28
C PHE A 375 5.52 13.91 5.10
N GLY A 376 4.92 14.93 4.48
CA GLY A 376 3.94 15.79 5.15
C GLY A 376 2.73 15.02 5.65
N TYR A 377 2.20 14.10 4.85
CA TYR A 377 1.11 13.23 5.26
C TYR A 377 1.49 12.35 6.46
N SER A 378 2.67 11.74 6.42
CA SER A 378 3.14 10.93 7.55
C SER A 378 3.41 11.73 8.83
N LEU A 379 3.71 13.03 8.71
CA LEU A 379 3.86 13.92 9.87
C LEU A 379 2.48 14.17 10.52
N ALA A 380 1.46 14.42 9.68
CA ALA A 380 0.08 14.63 10.12
C ALA A 380 -0.54 13.37 10.76
N MET A 381 -0.17 12.16 10.30
CA MET A 381 -0.65 10.90 10.88
C MET A 381 -0.32 10.71 12.38
N GLY A 382 0.62 11.46 12.95
CA GLY A 382 0.99 11.34 14.37
C GLY A 382 1.62 9.98 14.71
N LEU A 383 2.58 9.54 13.88
CA LEU A 383 3.21 8.22 14.02
C LEU A 383 3.81 7.97 15.42
N PRO A 384 3.74 6.73 15.96
CA PRO A 384 4.18 6.38 17.31
C PRO A 384 5.71 6.19 17.39
N VAL A 385 6.48 7.19 16.95
CA VAL A 385 7.95 7.22 17.05
C VAL A 385 8.39 7.97 18.32
N SER A 386 9.66 7.82 18.72
CA SER A 386 10.19 8.60 19.85
C SER A 386 10.12 10.11 19.59
N ALA A 387 10.05 10.91 20.66
CA ALA A 387 9.97 12.38 20.55
C ALA A 387 11.15 12.98 19.76
N ASP A 388 12.36 12.46 19.97
CA ASP A 388 13.56 12.89 19.23
C ASP A 388 13.46 12.58 17.73
N VAL A 389 12.89 11.43 17.38
CA VAL A 389 12.67 11.06 15.97
C VAL A 389 11.56 11.91 15.37
N ALA A 390 10.48 12.19 16.11
CA ALA A 390 9.41 13.10 15.66
C ALA A 390 9.95 14.50 15.35
N ALA A 391 10.85 15.04 16.19
CA ALA A 391 11.50 16.33 15.95
C ALA A 391 12.39 16.32 14.69
N LYS A 392 13.13 15.22 14.44
CA LYS A 392 13.90 15.04 13.21
C LYS A 392 13.01 14.96 11.97
N HIS A 393 11.85 14.31 12.09
CA HIS A 393 10.88 14.20 11.00
C HIS A 393 10.31 15.56 10.60
N ASP A 394 9.88 16.35 11.59
CA ASP A 394 9.41 17.73 11.41
C ASP A 394 10.51 18.62 10.79
N ALA A 395 11.76 18.53 11.28
CA ALA A 395 12.88 19.26 10.72
C ALA A 395 13.16 18.87 9.25
N PHE A 396 13.12 17.58 8.92
CA PHE A 396 13.25 17.12 7.54
C PHE A 396 12.10 17.61 6.66
N PHE A 397 10.85 17.53 7.13
CA PHE A 397 9.70 18.03 6.37
C PHE A 397 9.81 19.53 6.11
N ARG A 398 10.17 20.36 7.10
CA ARG A 398 10.39 21.80 6.90
C ARG A 398 11.49 22.11 5.88
N TRP A 399 12.58 21.33 5.87
CA TRP A 399 13.60 21.45 4.85
C TRP A 399 13.06 21.04 3.48
N LYS A 400 12.38 19.89 3.38
CA LYS A 400 11.84 19.32 2.14
C LYS A 400 10.78 20.22 1.51
N ALA A 401 9.88 20.80 2.32
CA ALA A 401 8.78 21.66 1.87
C ALA A 401 9.24 22.91 1.11
N ARG A 402 10.51 23.34 1.30
CA ARG A 402 11.13 24.41 0.52
C ARG A 402 11.08 24.14 -0.98
N SER A 403 11.14 22.87 -1.41
CA SER A 403 11.09 22.53 -2.84
C SER A 403 9.74 22.84 -3.50
N ALA A 404 8.69 23.00 -2.70
CA ALA A 404 7.35 23.37 -3.14
C ALA A 404 7.10 24.86 -2.93
N VAL A 405 7.31 25.38 -1.70
CA VAL A 405 6.95 26.76 -1.34
C VAL A 405 7.94 27.82 -1.83
N MET A 406 9.21 27.45 -2.04
CA MET A 406 10.29 28.36 -2.44
C MET A 406 10.82 28.05 -3.83
N ARG A 407 10.13 27.20 -4.61
CA ARG A 407 10.58 26.75 -5.94
C ARG A 407 10.92 27.90 -6.87
N LEU A 408 10.14 28.98 -6.82
CA LEU A 408 10.32 30.18 -7.64
C LEU A 408 10.78 31.37 -6.79
N GLY A 409 11.43 31.11 -5.65
CA GLY A 409 11.81 32.13 -4.68
C GLY A 409 10.69 32.51 -3.69
N PRO A 410 10.99 33.40 -2.73
CA PRO A 410 10.02 33.83 -1.71
C PRO A 410 8.89 34.65 -2.31
N ALA A 411 7.79 34.77 -1.56
CA ALA A 411 6.60 35.53 -1.95
C ALA A 411 6.89 37.01 -2.30
N ASN A 412 7.93 37.61 -1.70
CA ASN A 412 8.36 38.98 -1.98
C ASN A 412 9.31 39.11 -3.18
N GLY A 413 9.63 38.01 -3.87
CA GLY A 413 10.62 37.99 -4.94
C GLY A 413 10.22 37.26 -6.23
N PHE A 414 9.17 36.43 -6.24
CA PHE A 414 8.72 35.55 -7.35
C PHE A 414 9.58 35.63 -8.64
N TRP A 415 10.62 34.81 -8.68
CA TRP A 415 11.68 34.85 -9.68
C TRP A 415 11.34 33.88 -10.81
N TYR A 416 10.30 34.19 -11.60
CA TYR A 416 9.85 33.34 -12.70
C TYR A 416 10.94 33.04 -13.74
N VAL A 417 11.93 33.93 -13.85
CA VAL A 417 13.13 33.73 -14.68
C VAL A 417 13.99 32.52 -14.25
N ASN A 418 13.78 32.00 -13.04
CA ASN A 418 14.46 30.82 -12.52
C ASN A 418 13.64 29.52 -12.62
N ALA A 419 12.40 29.58 -13.12
CA ALA A 419 11.49 28.42 -13.20
C ALA A 419 12.03 27.29 -14.11
N ALA A 420 12.95 27.62 -14.99
CA ALA A 420 13.66 26.70 -15.88
C ALA A 420 15.11 27.15 -16.06
N GLN A 421 15.86 27.34 -14.96
CA GLN A 421 17.32 27.46 -15.07
C GLN A 421 17.90 26.12 -15.54
N TYR A 422 18.03 25.96 -16.86
CA TYR A 422 18.92 24.98 -17.47
C TYR A 422 20.37 25.44 -17.26
N THR A 423 20.88 25.32 -16.05
CA THR A 423 22.32 25.44 -15.79
C THR A 423 22.82 24.07 -15.41
N ALA A 424 23.28 23.35 -16.43
CA ALA A 424 24.25 22.29 -16.26
C ALA A 424 25.58 22.96 -15.87
N SER A 425 26.04 22.65 -14.66
CA SER A 425 27.45 22.78 -14.27
C SER A 425 27.80 21.60 -13.39
#